data_AF-A0A5C8P828-F1
#
_entry.id   AF-A0A5C8P828-F1
#
_cell.length_a   1.000
_cell.length_b   1.000
_cell.length_c   1.000
_cell.angle_alpha   90.00
_cell.angle_beta   90.00
_cell.angle_gamma   90.00
#
_symmetry.space_group_name_H-M   'P 1'
#
loop_
_entity.id
_entity.type
_entity.pdbx_description
1 polymer ?
#
loop_
_entity_poly.entity_id
_entity_poly.type
_entity_poly.pdbx_seq_one_letter_code
_entity_poly.pdbx_strand_id
1 'polypeptide(L)'
;MIYHNYNTMNVKSDFGPMCITLRMLTSSRCDQRVPASCCGFAMPAVGSSRASLQAPLSSRAPRCARDDSGGIAASFLLLALVCAALPTQAQEAPAVMPRLPVDLSPWGMFNNADIVVKAVMIGLAAASVVTWTVWLVKTLELASAWRQARQALVALEDAPTLAEATVRVGSERATVPALVRAASTEVRLSGDLLAKGVKERVVSRLERIEAAAGRSMTRGTGILATIGSTAPFIGLFGTVWGIMNSFIGISKAQTTNLAVVA
;
A
#
# COMPACT_ATOMS: atom_id res chain seq x y z
N MET A 1 -61.09 18.31 12.63
CA MET A 1 -61.37 16.90 12.97
C MET A 1 -60.49 16.04 12.06
N ILE A 2 -59.42 15.45 12.62
CA ILE A 2 -58.86 14.12 12.26
C ILE A 2 -58.10 14.04 10.90
N TYR A 3 -56.82 13.65 10.75
CA TYR A 3 -55.86 12.93 11.61
C TYR A 3 -54.38 13.22 11.24
N HIS A 4 -53.56 13.23 12.28
CA HIS A 4 -52.10 13.08 12.32
C HIS A 4 -51.67 11.68 11.82
N ASN A 5 -50.59 11.58 11.03
CA ASN A 5 -49.73 10.38 10.99
C ASN A 5 -48.34 10.70 10.41
N TYR A 6 -47.46 11.28 11.22
CA TYR A 6 -46.02 11.14 11.00
C TYR A 6 -45.52 10.09 11.97
N ASN A 7 -45.24 8.91 11.42
CA ASN A 7 -44.69 7.77 12.11
C ASN A 7 -43.33 8.15 12.73
N THR A 8 -43.35 8.38 14.03
CA THR A 8 -42.19 8.47 14.92
C THR A 8 -41.66 7.07 15.20
N MET A 9 -40.71 6.61 14.39
CA MET A 9 -39.83 5.47 14.70
C MET A 9 -38.53 5.68 13.92
N ASN A 10 -37.32 5.66 14.46
CA ASN A 10 -36.82 5.42 15.80
C ASN A 10 -35.34 5.83 15.68
N VAL A 11 -34.99 7.04 16.11
CA VAL A 11 -33.57 7.45 16.21
C VAL A 11 -33.01 6.72 17.42
N LYS A 12 -32.71 5.43 17.23
CA LYS A 12 -31.94 4.67 18.20
C LYS A 12 -30.50 5.09 18.07
N SER A 13 -30.15 6.02 18.94
CA SER A 13 -28.81 6.39 19.37
C SER A 13 -28.05 5.15 19.85
N ASP A 14 -27.34 4.47 18.95
CA ASP A 14 -26.36 3.44 19.33
C ASP A 14 -25.08 3.66 18.51
N PHE A 15 -24.29 4.67 18.85
CA PHE A 15 -22.85 4.64 18.58
C PHE A 15 -22.11 5.44 19.65
N GLY A 16 -21.84 4.76 20.77
CA GLY A 16 -20.74 5.13 21.65
C GLY A 16 -19.38 4.81 20.97
N PRO A 17 -18.29 5.50 21.38
CA PRO A 17 -16.95 5.30 20.85
C PRO A 17 -16.25 4.10 21.53
N MET A 18 -15.19 3.59 20.90
CA MET A 18 -14.31 2.48 21.34
C MET A 18 -14.86 1.05 21.21
N CYS A 19 -14.30 0.29 20.26
CA CYS A 19 -13.88 -1.09 20.53
C CYS A 19 -12.82 -1.52 19.50
N ILE A 20 -11.57 -1.19 19.83
CA ILE A 20 -10.40 -1.98 19.46
C ILE A 20 -10.61 -3.36 20.10
N THR A 21 -11.07 -4.33 19.32
CA THR A 21 -11.05 -5.75 19.74
C THR A 21 -10.41 -6.57 18.64
N LEU A 22 -9.12 -6.76 18.84
CA LEU A 22 -8.34 -7.91 18.44
C LEU A 22 -9.19 -9.20 18.55
N ARG A 23 -9.53 -9.84 17.43
CA ARG A 23 -9.95 -11.26 17.43
C ARG A 23 -9.10 -12.05 16.46
N MET A 24 -8.18 -12.78 17.10
CA MET A 24 -7.29 -13.79 16.56
C MET A 24 -7.99 -14.90 15.78
N LEU A 25 -7.26 -15.33 14.73
CA LEU A 25 -6.94 -16.70 14.30
C LEU A 25 -8.05 -17.69 13.87
N THR A 26 -7.60 -18.50 12.90
CA THR A 26 -7.90 -19.92 12.64
C THR A 26 -9.22 -20.29 11.94
N SER A 27 -9.10 -20.62 10.64
CA SER A 27 -9.51 -21.91 10.04
C SER A 27 -9.30 -21.80 8.52
N SER A 28 -8.22 -22.35 7.97
CA SER A 28 -8.23 -23.67 7.32
C SER A 28 -9.25 -23.79 6.18
N ARG A 29 -8.81 -23.54 4.95
CA ARG A 29 -9.25 -24.35 3.79
C ARG A 29 -8.19 -24.36 2.70
N CYS A 30 -7.55 -25.53 2.60
CA CYS A 30 -6.97 -26.07 1.39
C CYS A 30 -7.95 -26.00 0.22
N ASP A 31 -7.34 -25.96 -0.97
CA ASP A 31 -7.88 -26.42 -2.25
C ASP A 31 -8.89 -25.49 -2.94
N GLN A 32 -8.40 -24.75 -3.95
CA GLN A 32 -9.06 -24.70 -5.24
C GLN A 32 -8.09 -24.23 -6.33
N ARG A 33 -7.51 -25.21 -7.03
CA ARG A 33 -7.11 -25.24 -8.46
C ARG A 33 -6.87 -23.91 -9.20
N VAL A 34 -5.62 -23.73 -9.60
CA VAL A 34 -5.16 -22.82 -10.66
C VAL A 34 -5.20 -23.54 -12.01
N PRO A 35 -5.80 -22.98 -13.08
CA PRO A 35 -5.40 -23.28 -14.44
C PRO A 35 -4.49 -22.18 -14.99
N ALA A 36 -3.33 -22.61 -15.48
CA ALA A 36 -2.44 -21.83 -16.30
C ALA A 36 -3.08 -21.59 -17.68
N SER A 37 -3.18 -20.33 -18.12
CA SER A 37 -3.03 -19.97 -19.53
C SER A 37 -2.98 -18.46 -19.74
N CYS A 38 -2.24 -18.08 -20.79
CA CYS A 38 -2.22 -16.79 -21.49
C CYS A 38 -1.31 -15.69 -20.94
N CYS A 39 -0.03 -15.82 -21.36
CA CYS A 39 0.81 -14.75 -21.86
C CYS A 39 0.03 -13.60 -22.53
N GLY A 40 0.41 -12.37 -22.21
CA GLY A 40 -0.07 -11.18 -22.93
C GLY A 40 0.51 -9.89 -22.37
N PHE A 41 1.84 -9.73 -22.41
CA PHE A 41 2.44 -8.41 -22.25
C PHE A 41 3.25 -8.07 -23.50
N ALA A 42 2.68 -7.18 -24.31
CA ALA A 42 3.28 -6.60 -25.50
C ALA A 42 4.39 -5.61 -25.09
N MET A 43 5.58 -5.77 -25.66
CA MET A 43 6.64 -4.75 -25.68
C MET A 43 6.63 -4.04 -27.04
N PRO A 44 6.93 -2.73 -27.11
CA PRO A 44 7.01 -2.01 -28.36
C PRO A 44 8.37 -2.22 -29.05
N ALA A 45 8.31 -2.22 -30.38
CA ALA A 45 9.42 -2.44 -31.29
C ALA A 45 10.45 -1.30 -31.28
N VAL A 46 11.73 -1.67 -31.24
CA VAL A 46 12.85 -0.86 -31.71
C VAL A 46 13.61 -1.70 -32.73
N GLY A 47 13.66 -1.21 -33.97
CA GLY A 47 14.38 -1.85 -35.06
C GLY A 47 15.87 -1.60 -35.00
N SER A 48 16.66 -2.55 -35.46
CA SER A 48 17.87 -2.27 -36.24
C SER A 48 18.37 -3.52 -36.95
N SER A 49 18.56 -3.35 -38.26
CA SER A 49 19.63 -3.92 -39.08
C SER A 49 19.68 -5.43 -39.39
N ARG A 50 19.40 -5.68 -40.68
CA ARG A 50 19.83 -6.84 -41.47
C ARG A 50 21.35 -7.02 -41.41
N ALA A 51 21.80 -8.24 -41.14
CA ALA A 51 23.04 -8.75 -41.71
C ALA A 51 22.92 -10.27 -41.87
N SER A 52 22.69 -10.68 -43.11
CA SER A 52 22.82 -12.02 -43.64
C SER A 52 24.24 -12.54 -43.49
N LEU A 53 24.43 -13.73 -42.93
CA LEU A 53 25.52 -14.62 -43.31
C LEU A 53 25.05 -16.07 -43.20
N GLN A 54 25.23 -16.81 -44.28
CA GLN A 54 24.71 -18.16 -44.48
C GLN A 54 25.87 -19.14 -44.72
N ALA A 55 25.73 -20.32 -44.10
CA ALA A 55 26.27 -21.65 -44.46
C ALA A 55 27.74 -22.00 -44.13
N PRO A 56 28.16 -23.30 -44.13
CA PRO A 56 27.39 -24.56 -44.33
C PRO A 56 27.69 -25.74 -43.34
N LEU A 57 26.70 -26.66 -43.29
CA LEU A 57 26.72 -28.14 -43.21
C LEU A 57 27.78 -28.96 -42.42
N SER A 58 27.23 -29.92 -41.65
CA SER A 58 27.62 -31.34 -41.51
C SER A 58 28.20 -31.78 -40.15
N SER A 59 27.41 -32.56 -39.38
CA SER A 59 27.72 -33.98 -39.15
C SER A 59 26.69 -34.68 -38.23
N ARG A 60 25.99 -35.66 -38.81
CA ARG A 60 25.63 -36.98 -38.24
C ARG A 60 24.89 -37.05 -36.89
N ALA A 61 23.58 -37.28 -36.98
CA ALA A 61 22.80 -37.95 -35.94
C ALA A 61 22.88 -39.47 -36.08
N PRO A 62 23.04 -40.25 -34.99
CA PRO A 62 22.54 -41.61 -34.92
C PRO A 62 21.17 -41.64 -34.23
N ARG A 63 20.26 -42.44 -34.80
CA ARG A 63 18.89 -42.66 -34.31
C ARG A 63 18.88 -43.67 -33.16
N CYS A 64 17.96 -43.39 -32.23
CA CYS A 64 17.18 -44.28 -31.36
C CYS A 64 17.80 -45.59 -30.86
N ALA A 65 18.05 -45.66 -29.56
CA ALA A 65 17.83 -46.86 -28.77
C ALA A 65 16.78 -46.53 -27.69
N ARG A 66 15.67 -47.27 -27.76
CA ARG A 66 14.63 -47.38 -26.75
C ARG A 66 15.13 -48.45 -25.78
N ASP A 67 15.25 -48.14 -24.50
CA ASP A 67 15.32 -49.19 -23.48
C ASP A 67 14.72 -48.76 -22.15
N ASP A 68 14.17 -49.77 -21.50
CA ASP A 68 13.12 -49.73 -20.50
C ASP A 68 13.56 -49.26 -19.11
N SER A 69 12.55 -48.80 -18.36
CA SER A 69 12.58 -48.48 -16.94
C SER A 69 13.10 -49.63 -16.08
N GLY A 70 14.13 -49.39 -15.26
CA GLY A 70 14.46 -50.28 -14.12
C GLY A 70 15.92 -50.21 -13.68
N GLY A 71 16.27 -49.31 -12.75
CA GLY A 71 17.62 -49.34 -12.17
C GLY A 71 18.11 -48.17 -11.33
N ILE A 72 17.32 -47.10 -11.12
CA ILE A 72 17.83 -45.88 -10.43
C ILE A 72 17.87 -46.03 -8.89
N ALA A 73 17.42 -47.16 -8.33
CA ALA A 73 17.43 -47.38 -6.88
C ALA A 73 18.77 -47.90 -6.32
N ALA A 74 19.66 -48.46 -7.16
CA ALA A 74 20.88 -49.11 -6.67
C ALA A 74 22.09 -48.16 -6.50
N SER A 75 22.14 -47.04 -7.25
CA SER A 75 23.26 -46.09 -7.20
C SER A 75 23.24 -45.16 -5.98
N PHE A 76 22.11 -45.00 -5.31
CA PHE A 76 22.01 -44.17 -4.10
C PHE A 76 22.50 -44.86 -2.82
N LEU A 77 22.53 -46.20 -2.80
CA LEU A 77 22.99 -46.97 -1.63
C LEU A 77 24.52 -47.05 -1.53
N LEU A 78 25.24 -46.98 -2.65
CA LEU A 78 26.70 -47.03 -2.67
C LEU A 78 27.37 -45.71 -2.25
N LEU A 79 26.74 -44.55 -2.50
CA LEU A 79 27.27 -43.25 -2.07
C LEU A 79 27.12 -43.03 -0.55
N ALA A 80 26.09 -43.62 0.06
CA ALA A 80 25.87 -43.56 1.51
C ALA A 80 26.91 -44.39 2.30
N LEU A 81 27.44 -45.48 1.73
CA LEU A 81 28.39 -46.35 2.44
C LEU A 81 29.82 -45.78 2.50
N VAL A 82 30.22 -44.95 1.52
CA VAL A 82 31.57 -44.36 1.46
C VAL A 82 31.77 -43.23 2.48
N CYS A 83 30.68 -42.63 2.99
CA CYS A 83 30.76 -41.56 3.99
C CYS A 83 31.07 -42.07 5.41
N ALA A 84 30.93 -43.38 5.67
CA ALA A 84 31.08 -43.97 7.00
C ALA A 84 32.52 -44.40 7.36
N ALA A 85 33.49 -44.25 6.46
CA ALA A 85 34.85 -44.79 6.62
C ALA A 85 35.97 -43.73 6.77
N LEU A 86 35.65 -42.45 6.93
CA LEU A 86 36.69 -41.45 7.22
C LEU A 86 37.01 -41.44 8.73
N PRO A 87 38.27 -41.66 9.12
CA PRO A 87 38.67 -41.50 10.51
C PRO A 87 38.42 -40.05 10.92
N THR A 88 37.58 -39.88 11.94
CA THR A 88 37.30 -38.60 12.57
C THR A 88 38.56 -38.14 13.29
N GLN A 89 39.38 -37.32 12.63
CA GLN A 89 40.44 -36.59 13.32
C GLN A 89 39.74 -35.53 14.18
N ALA A 90 39.58 -35.84 15.46
CA ALA A 90 39.24 -34.87 16.48
C ALA A 90 40.43 -33.90 16.62
N GLN A 91 40.47 -32.88 15.76
CA GLN A 91 41.32 -31.72 15.99
C GLN A 91 40.70 -30.91 17.13
N GLU A 92 41.26 -31.13 18.32
CA GLU A 92 41.05 -30.30 19.49
C GLU A 92 41.67 -28.93 19.22
N ALA A 93 40.88 -28.05 18.60
CA ALA A 93 41.26 -26.66 18.39
C ALA A 93 41.38 -25.99 19.77
N PRO A 94 42.44 -25.20 20.02
CA PRO A 94 42.57 -24.47 21.27
C PRO A 94 41.34 -23.59 21.44
N ALA A 95 40.74 -23.65 22.62
CA ALA A 95 39.63 -22.82 23.03
C ALA A 95 40.04 -21.33 23.00
N VAL A 96 39.97 -20.72 21.81
CA VAL A 96 39.95 -19.27 21.67
C VAL A 96 38.62 -18.86 22.27
N MET A 97 38.67 -18.35 23.51
CA MET A 97 37.50 -17.72 24.14
C MET A 97 36.90 -16.74 23.13
N PRO A 98 35.64 -16.91 22.71
CA PRO A 98 34.98 -15.96 21.84
C PRO A 98 34.96 -14.64 22.61
N ARG A 99 35.71 -13.63 22.14
CA ARG A 99 35.43 -12.25 22.55
C ARG A 99 34.12 -11.86 21.89
N LEU A 100 33.01 -12.17 22.55
CA LEU A 100 31.75 -11.46 22.36
C LEU A 100 31.60 -10.57 23.60
N PRO A 101 31.30 -9.29 23.41
CA PRO A 101 30.11 -8.93 22.68
C PRO A 101 30.42 -8.02 21.49
N VAL A 102 30.08 -8.49 20.28
CA VAL A 102 29.42 -7.57 19.36
C VAL A 102 28.21 -7.08 20.14
N ASP A 103 28.16 -5.80 20.50
CA ASP A 103 27.02 -5.25 21.21
C ASP A 103 25.78 -5.41 20.33
N LEU A 104 25.06 -6.53 20.49
CA LEU A 104 23.79 -6.85 19.85
C LEU A 104 22.64 -5.98 20.37
N SER A 105 22.96 -4.87 21.03
CA SER A 105 21.97 -3.84 21.30
C SER A 105 21.50 -3.24 19.98
N PRO A 106 20.21 -2.91 19.83
CA PRO A 106 19.70 -2.22 18.64
C PRO A 106 20.49 -0.94 18.31
N TRP A 107 21.00 -0.28 19.36
CA TRP A 107 21.88 0.88 19.25
C TRP A 107 23.27 0.55 18.69
N GLY A 108 23.88 -0.54 19.17
CA GLY A 108 25.16 -1.05 18.67
C GLY A 108 25.07 -1.46 17.19
N MET A 109 23.99 -2.16 16.81
CA MET A 109 23.74 -2.51 15.40
C MET A 109 23.54 -1.27 14.52
N PHE A 110 22.82 -0.26 15.00
CA PHE A 110 22.66 0.99 14.27
C PHE A 110 23.99 1.74 14.10
N ASN A 111 24.83 1.82 15.13
CA ASN A 111 26.14 2.49 15.04
C ASN A 111 27.10 1.79 14.07
N ASN A 112 27.06 0.47 14.00
CA ASN A 112 27.88 -0.31 13.06
C ASN A 112 27.32 -0.33 11.62
N ALA A 113 26.08 0.13 11.39
CA ALA A 113 25.50 0.17 10.06
C ALA A 113 26.16 1.21 9.15
N ASP A 114 26.14 0.93 7.84
CA ASP A 114 26.64 1.82 6.79
C ASP A 114 25.87 3.15 6.75
N ILE A 115 26.53 4.24 6.33
CA ILE A 115 25.94 5.58 6.31
C ILE A 115 24.69 5.66 5.43
N VAL A 116 24.64 4.90 4.33
CA VAL A 116 23.47 4.85 3.45
C VAL A 116 22.30 4.17 4.16
N VAL A 117 22.54 3.08 4.88
CA VAL A 117 21.50 2.37 5.65
C VAL A 117 20.96 3.27 6.76
N LYS A 118 21.83 3.99 7.48
CA LYS A 118 21.42 4.97 8.48
C LYS A 118 20.53 6.06 7.89
N ALA A 119 20.91 6.60 6.73
CA ALA A 119 20.10 7.61 6.03
C ALA A 119 18.72 7.08 5.63
N VAL A 120 18.64 5.83 5.13
CA VAL A 120 17.37 5.17 4.81
C VAL A 120 16.50 5.00 6.06
N MET A 121 17.05 4.50 7.17
CA MET A 121 16.30 4.30 8.41
C MET A 121 15.76 5.61 8.97
N ILE A 122 16.58 6.67 9.01
CA ILE A 122 16.16 8.00 9.48
C ILE A 122 15.11 8.59 8.53
N GLY A 123 15.29 8.45 7.21
CA GLY A 123 14.34 8.92 6.21
C GLY A 123 12.95 8.26 6.35
N LEU A 124 12.92 6.93 6.56
CA LEU A 124 11.68 6.20 6.81
C LEU A 124 11.03 6.60 8.15
N ALA A 125 11.83 6.85 9.19
CA ALA A 125 11.33 7.35 10.47
C ALA A 125 10.70 8.76 10.33
N ALA A 126 11.34 9.67 9.59
CA ALA A 126 10.80 10.99 9.30
C ALA A 126 9.51 10.91 8.47
N ALA A 127 9.46 10.05 7.46
CA ALA A 127 8.26 9.81 6.66
C ALA A 127 7.08 9.29 7.50
N SER A 128 7.35 8.48 8.54
CA SER A 128 6.34 8.04 9.51
C SER A 128 5.74 9.20 10.29
N VAL A 129 6.58 10.12 10.79
CA VAL A 129 6.13 11.34 11.51
C VAL A 129 5.28 12.23 10.61
N VAL A 130 5.68 12.43 9.35
CA VAL A 130 4.90 13.19 8.36
C VAL A 130 3.54 12.54 8.14
N THR A 131 3.51 11.22 7.96
CA THR A 131 2.27 10.46 7.74
C THR A 131 1.30 10.63 8.91
N TRP A 132 1.80 10.48 10.14
CA TRP A 132 1.02 10.69 11.36
C TRP A 132 0.47 12.11 11.49
N THR A 133 1.29 13.12 11.16
CA THR A 133 0.90 14.53 11.23
C THR A 133 -0.21 14.83 10.24
N VAL A 134 -0.06 14.39 8.99
CA VAL A 134 -1.08 14.61 7.95
C VAL A 134 -2.36 13.85 8.28
N TRP A 135 -2.24 12.61 8.77
CA TRP A 135 -3.40 11.83 9.23
C TRP A 135 -4.20 12.60 10.29
N LEU A 136 -3.53 13.10 11.34
CA LEU A 136 -4.19 13.83 12.41
C LEU A 136 -4.88 15.11 11.91
N VAL A 137 -4.16 15.93 11.14
CA VAL A 137 -4.70 17.19 10.60
C VAL A 137 -5.90 16.91 9.69
N LYS A 138 -5.79 15.92 8.81
CA LYS A 138 -6.89 15.56 7.90
C LYS A 138 -8.08 15.00 8.65
N THR A 139 -7.88 14.15 9.66
CA THR A 139 -8.98 13.66 10.49
C THR A 139 -9.73 14.81 11.19
N LEU A 140 -9.01 15.80 11.72
CA LEU A 140 -9.64 16.97 12.35
C LEU A 140 -10.36 17.88 11.34
N GLU A 141 -9.75 18.13 10.18
CA GLU A 141 -10.34 18.91 9.08
C GLU A 141 -11.63 18.26 8.57
N LEU A 142 -11.60 16.95 8.30
CA LEU A 142 -12.77 16.19 7.87
C LEU A 142 -13.84 16.10 8.96
N ALA A 143 -13.45 15.88 10.22
CA ALA A 143 -14.39 15.83 11.34
C ALA A 143 -15.11 17.18 11.55
N SER A 144 -14.38 18.28 11.45
CA SER A 144 -14.92 19.65 11.48
C SER A 144 -15.93 19.87 10.35
N ALA A 145 -15.53 19.58 9.11
CA ALA A 145 -16.40 19.71 7.95
C ALA A 145 -17.65 18.83 8.04
N TRP A 146 -17.51 17.61 8.55
CA TRP A 146 -18.62 16.68 8.74
C TRP A 146 -19.62 17.16 9.80
N ARG A 147 -19.11 17.69 10.93
CA ARG A 147 -19.96 18.29 11.98
C ARG A 147 -20.73 19.50 11.44
N GLN A 148 -20.06 20.41 10.73
CA GLN A 148 -20.70 21.57 10.13
C GLN A 148 -21.77 21.17 9.10
N ALA A 149 -21.45 20.20 8.23
CA ALA A 149 -22.41 19.69 7.25
C ALA A 149 -23.65 19.09 7.93
N ARG A 150 -23.48 18.32 9.00
CA ARG A 150 -24.59 17.72 9.74
C ARG A 150 -25.46 18.77 10.43
N GLN A 151 -24.87 19.80 11.04
CA GLN A 151 -25.62 20.91 11.65
C GLN A 151 -26.41 21.69 10.59
N ALA A 152 -25.79 21.97 9.44
CA ALA A 152 -26.46 22.66 8.35
C ALA A 152 -27.61 21.83 7.74
N LEU A 153 -27.45 20.50 7.64
CA LEU A 153 -28.52 19.60 7.19
C LEU A 153 -29.74 19.62 8.13
N VAL A 154 -29.53 19.58 9.44
CA VAL A 154 -30.64 19.72 10.42
C VAL A 154 -31.33 21.07 10.25
N ALA A 155 -30.58 22.16 10.12
CA ALA A 155 -31.15 23.50 9.90
C ALA A 155 -31.91 23.64 8.57
N LEU A 156 -31.53 22.86 7.54
CA LEU A 156 -32.21 22.79 6.24
C LEU A 156 -33.51 21.99 6.32
N GLU A 157 -33.52 20.89 7.07
CA GLU A 157 -34.71 20.06 7.28
C GLU A 157 -35.81 20.81 8.05
N ASP A 158 -35.42 21.64 9.02
CA ASP A 158 -36.33 22.47 9.81
C ASP A 158 -36.83 23.73 9.07
N ALA A 159 -36.32 24.02 7.87
CA ALA A 159 -36.65 25.24 7.12
C ALA A 159 -37.80 25.01 6.13
N PRO A 160 -38.96 25.70 6.29
CA PRO A 160 -40.12 25.52 5.40
C PRO A 160 -39.93 26.17 4.02
N THR A 161 -38.98 27.11 3.87
CA THR A 161 -38.71 27.78 2.60
C THR A 161 -37.22 27.92 2.33
N LEU A 162 -36.85 27.97 1.04
CA LEU A 162 -35.45 28.14 0.63
C LEU A 162 -34.87 29.50 1.09
N ALA A 163 -35.69 30.55 1.15
CA ALA A 163 -35.27 31.85 1.66
C ALA A 163 -34.88 31.76 3.15
N GLU A 164 -35.69 31.09 3.96
CA GLU A 164 -35.39 30.87 5.38
C GLU A 164 -34.16 29.96 5.59
N ALA A 165 -34.02 28.92 4.76
CA ALA A 165 -32.84 28.06 4.77
C ALA A 165 -31.52 28.84 4.55
N THR A 166 -31.51 29.83 3.65
CA THR A 166 -30.31 30.66 3.44
C THR A 166 -29.91 31.49 4.67
N VAL A 167 -30.89 31.91 5.48
CA VAL A 167 -30.66 32.68 6.71
C VAL A 167 -30.18 31.75 7.83
N ARG A 168 -30.81 30.58 7.99
CA ARG A 168 -30.51 29.61 9.05
C ARG A 168 -29.13 28.95 8.90
N VAL A 169 -28.70 28.67 7.67
CA VAL A 169 -27.39 28.05 7.38
C VAL A 169 -26.22 29.06 7.51
N GLY A 170 -26.52 30.35 7.63
CA GLY A 170 -25.54 31.39 7.88
C GLY A 170 -24.64 31.72 6.68
N SER A 171 -23.61 32.54 6.92
CA SER A 171 -22.76 33.11 5.87
C SER A 171 -21.35 32.54 5.75
N GLU A 172 -21.03 31.49 6.48
CA GLU A 172 -19.67 30.98 6.51
C GLU A 172 -19.22 30.43 5.15
N ARG A 173 -17.90 30.42 4.92
CA ARG A 173 -17.24 29.88 3.72
C ARG A 173 -17.31 28.34 3.64
N ALA A 174 -18.34 27.73 4.20
CA ALA A 174 -18.57 26.29 4.18
C ALA A 174 -19.32 25.88 2.90
N THR A 175 -19.16 24.62 2.51
CA THR A 175 -19.74 24.06 1.28
C THR A 175 -21.28 24.11 1.28
N VAL A 176 -21.92 23.80 2.41
CA VAL A 176 -23.39 23.77 2.51
C VAL A 176 -24.03 25.15 2.29
N PRO A 177 -23.60 26.24 2.97
CA PRO A 177 -24.07 27.60 2.65
C PRO A 177 -23.89 27.98 1.18
N ALA A 178 -22.78 27.55 0.54
CA ALA A 178 -22.54 27.83 -0.87
C ALA A 178 -23.55 27.13 -1.80
N LEU A 179 -23.92 25.87 -1.50
CA LEU A 179 -24.95 25.11 -2.24
C LEU A 179 -26.32 25.80 -2.13
N VAL A 180 -26.74 26.15 -0.92
CA VAL A 180 -28.05 26.77 -0.66
C VAL A 180 -28.14 28.16 -1.33
N ARG A 181 -27.05 28.95 -1.28
CA ARG A 181 -26.97 30.24 -1.97
C ARG A 181 -27.03 30.12 -3.47
N ALA A 182 -26.31 29.16 -4.05
CA ALA A 182 -26.33 28.92 -5.49
C ALA A 182 -27.75 28.56 -5.95
N ALA A 183 -28.45 27.68 -5.23
CA ALA A 183 -29.83 27.32 -5.51
C ALA A 183 -30.77 28.54 -5.38
N SER A 184 -30.69 29.29 -4.28
CA SER A 184 -31.55 30.47 -4.07
C SER A 184 -31.33 31.57 -5.11
N THR A 185 -30.08 31.76 -5.55
CA THR A 185 -29.72 32.76 -6.56
C THR A 185 -30.27 32.36 -7.92
N GLU A 186 -30.15 31.09 -8.31
CA GLU A 186 -30.68 30.58 -9.57
C GLU A 186 -32.22 30.65 -9.61
N VAL A 187 -32.90 30.33 -8.49
CA VAL A 187 -34.37 30.47 -8.37
C VAL A 187 -34.80 31.93 -8.50
N ARG A 188 -34.09 32.87 -7.84
CA ARG A 188 -34.40 34.31 -7.94
C ARG A 188 -34.16 34.87 -9.35
N LEU A 189 -33.10 34.44 -10.02
CA LEU A 189 -32.77 34.89 -11.38
C LEU A 189 -33.71 34.31 -12.44
N SER A 190 -34.26 33.13 -12.20
CA SER A 190 -35.09 32.43 -13.18
C SER A 190 -36.53 32.97 -13.28
N GLY A 191 -37.03 33.68 -12.26
CA GLY A 191 -38.39 34.25 -12.26
C GLY A 191 -39.46 33.21 -12.63
N ASP A 192 -40.55 33.66 -13.27
CA ASP A 192 -41.66 32.81 -13.74
C ASP A 192 -41.36 32.08 -15.07
N LEU A 193 -40.14 32.23 -15.60
CA LEU A 193 -39.75 31.70 -16.90
C LEU A 193 -39.25 30.26 -16.75
N LEU A 194 -40.16 29.34 -17.05
CA LEU A 194 -39.92 27.91 -17.28
C LEU A 194 -39.23 27.20 -16.10
N ALA A 195 -40.02 26.88 -15.07
CA ALA A 195 -39.64 25.99 -13.96
C ALA A 195 -38.92 24.69 -14.38
N LYS A 196 -39.18 24.22 -15.62
CA LYS A 196 -38.57 23.04 -16.25
C LYS A 196 -37.09 23.17 -16.66
N GLY A 197 -36.49 24.36 -16.65
CA GLY A 197 -35.05 24.53 -16.93
C GLY A 197 -34.23 24.97 -15.72
N VAL A 198 -34.91 25.45 -14.66
CA VAL A 198 -34.29 25.91 -13.42
C VAL A 198 -33.66 24.74 -12.68
N LYS A 199 -34.37 23.59 -12.62
CA LYS A 199 -33.91 22.41 -11.91
C LYS A 199 -32.57 21.90 -12.47
N GLU A 200 -32.45 21.80 -13.78
CA GLU A 200 -31.27 21.32 -14.49
C GLU A 200 -30.09 22.27 -14.26
N ARG A 201 -30.34 23.59 -14.27
CA ARG A 201 -29.29 24.58 -13.96
C ARG A 201 -28.85 24.50 -12.50
N VAL A 202 -29.79 24.40 -11.56
CA VAL A 202 -29.48 24.23 -10.13
C VAL A 202 -28.66 22.95 -9.92
N VAL A 203 -29.09 21.81 -10.45
CA VAL A 203 -28.36 20.54 -10.34
C VAL A 203 -26.95 20.67 -10.89
N SER A 204 -26.77 21.24 -12.08
CA SER A 204 -25.44 21.45 -12.66
C SER A 204 -24.54 22.37 -11.81
N ARG A 205 -25.11 23.40 -11.17
CA ARG A 205 -24.36 24.28 -10.25
C ARG A 205 -23.95 23.54 -8.98
N LEU A 206 -24.85 22.74 -8.41
CA LEU A 206 -24.59 21.93 -7.22
C LEU A 206 -23.48 20.91 -7.48
N GLU A 207 -23.53 20.17 -8.58
CA GLU A 207 -22.49 19.20 -8.98
C GLU A 207 -21.11 19.86 -9.07
N ARG A 208 -21.02 21.08 -9.61
CA ARG A 208 -19.74 21.83 -9.69
C ARG A 208 -19.20 22.20 -8.32
N ILE A 209 -20.08 22.63 -7.40
CA ILE A 209 -19.70 22.99 -6.02
C ILE A 209 -19.28 21.74 -5.26
N GLU A 210 -20.00 20.63 -5.40
CA GLU A 210 -19.66 19.33 -4.82
C GLU A 210 -18.31 18.83 -5.32
N ALA A 211 -18.08 18.85 -6.63
CA ALA A 211 -16.81 18.45 -7.22
C ALA A 211 -15.65 19.34 -6.74
N ALA A 212 -15.88 20.65 -6.57
CA ALA A 212 -14.87 21.55 -6.01
C ALA A 212 -14.57 21.24 -4.53
N ALA A 213 -15.61 20.97 -3.74
CA ALA A 213 -15.46 20.57 -2.33
C ALA A 213 -14.70 19.24 -2.21
N GLY A 214 -15.04 18.25 -3.03
CA GLY A 214 -14.34 16.96 -3.08
C GLY A 214 -12.85 17.11 -3.39
N ARG A 215 -12.48 17.94 -4.37
CA ARG A 215 -11.07 18.24 -4.67
C ARG A 215 -10.35 18.96 -3.53
N SER A 216 -11.03 19.85 -2.82
CA SER A 216 -10.44 20.53 -1.67
C SER A 216 -10.16 19.56 -0.51
N MET A 217 -11.05 18.59 -0.30
CA MET A 217 -10.92 17.59 0.75
C MET A 217 -9.73 16.65 0.53
N THR A 218 -9.51 16.25 -0.73
CA THR A 218 -8.39 15.37 -1.13
C THR A 218 -7.05 16.10 -1.24
N ARG A 219 -7.03 17.43 -1.10
CA ARG A 219 -5.78 18.20 -1.20
C ARG A 219 -4.79 17.77 -0.12
N GLY A 220 -3.59 17.38 -0.53
CA GLY A 220 -2.50 16.96 0.37
C GLY A 220 -2.45 15.47 0.70
N THR A 221 -3.50 14.69 0.38
CA THR A 221 -3.47 13.23 0.58
C THR A 221 -2.61 12.51 -0.47
N GLY A 222 -2.34 13.16 -1.61
CA GLY A 222 -1.45 12.63 -2.65
C GLY A 222 -0.03 12.35 -2.17
N ILE A 223 0.50 13.16 -1.25
CA ILE A 223 1.84 12.93 -0.66
C ILE A 223 1.86 11.62 0.13
N LEU A 224 0.78 11.30 0.85
CA LEU A 224 0.66 10.04 1.59
C LEU A 224 0.59 8.85 0.63
N ALA A 225 -0.08 9.02 -0.52
CA ALA A 225 -0.11 7.98 -1.55
C ALA A 225 1.30 7.71 -2.10
N THR A 226 2.08 8.75 -2.37
CA THR A 226 3.47 8.59 -2.84
C THR A 226 4.37 7.98 -1.77
N ILE A 227 4.29 8.44 -0.51
CA ILE A 227 5.08 7.85 0.59
C ILE A 227 4.72 6.39 0.76
N GLY A 228 3.43 6.05 0.78
CA GLY A 228 2.95 4.67 0.92
C GLY A 228 3.40 3.75 -0.22
N SER A 229 3.47 4.25 -1.45
CA SER A 229 3.92 3.44 -2.59
C SER A 229 5.44 3.32 -2.69
N THR A 230 6.20 4.35 -2.29
CA THR A 230 7.67 4.39 -2.45
C THR A 230 8.43 3.84 -1.26
N ALA A 231 7.88 3.90 -0.05
CA ALA A 231 8.53 3.44 1.18
C ALA A 231 9.04 1.97 1.13
N PRO A 232 8.29 1.00 0.59
CA PRO A 232 8.77 -0.39 0.50
C PRO A 232 10.03 -0.52 -0.38
N PHE A 233 10.11 0.24 -1.47
CA PHE A 233 11.26 0.23 -2.36
C PHE A 233 12.49 0.89 -1.73
N ILE A 234 12.29 1.98 -0.97
CA ILE A 234 13.36 2.63 -0.21
C ILE A 234 13.90 1.67 0.88
N GLY A 235 13.03 0.94 1.57
CA GLY A 235 13.44 -0.09 2.53
C GLY A 235 14.20 -1.24 1.88
N LEU A 236 13.69 -1.76 0.75
CA LEU A 236 14.36 -2.81 -0.02
C LEU A 236 15.75 -2.37 -0.48
N PHE A 237 15.88 -1.14 -0.98
CA PHE A 237 17.18 -0.56 -1.35
C PHE A 237 18.18 -0.59 -0.19
N GLY A 238 17.76 -0.20 1.02
CA GLY A 238 18.61 -0.26 2.21
C GLY A 238 19.11 -1.67 2.53
N THR A 239 18.25 -2.68 2.39
CA THR A 239 18.65 -4.08 2.62
C THR A 239 19.62 -4.60 1.57
N VAL A 240 19.37 -4.31 0.28
CA VAL A 240 20.27 -4.71 -0.83
C VAL A 240 21.63 -4.06 -0.67
N TRP A 241 21.67 -2.77 -0.34
CA TRP A 241 22.92 -2.06 -0.08
C TRP A 241 23.69 -2.65 1.09
N GLY A 242 23.01 -2.92 2.21
CA GLY A 242 23.64 -3.51 3.40
C GLY A 242 24.26 -4.88 3.13
N ILE A 243 23.54 -5.76 2.42
CA ILE A 243 24.04 -7.08 2.04
C ILE A 243 25.23 -6.97 1.08
N MET A 244 25.15 -6.07 0.09
CA MET A 244 26.26 -5.83 -0.85
C MET A 244 27.52 -5.36 -0.11
N ASN A 245 27.39 -4.41 0.82
CA ASN A 245 28.53 -3.92 1.60
C ASN A 245 29.13 -5.02 2.50
N SER A 246 28.27 -5.88 3.05
CA SER A 246 28.70 -7.04 3.84
C SER A 246 29.52 -8.03 3.00
N PHE A 247 29.10 -8.33 1.77
CA PHE A 247 29.87 -9.18 0.86
C PHE A 247 31.22 -8.57 0.45
N ILE A 248 31.29 -7.25 0.27
CA ILE A 248 32.56 -6.54 0.02
C ILE A 248 33.49 -6.68 1.23
N GLY A 249 32.98 -6.59 2.46
CA GLY A 249 33.74 -6.80 3.69
C GLY A 249 34.38 -8.19 3.77
N ILE A 250 33.61 -9.25 3.49
CA ILE A 250 34.10 -10.64 3.47
C ILE A 250 35.16 -10.83 2.39
N SER A 251 34.92 -10.28 1.20
CA SER A 251 35.85 -10.41 0.06
C SER A 251 37.22 -9.81 0.37
N LYS A 252 37.26 -8.68 1.11
CA LYS A 252 38.51 -8.03 1.56
C LYS A 252 39.19 -8.80 2.70
N ALA A 253 38.42 -9.42 3.59
CA ALA A 253 38.95 -10.13 4.74
C ALA A 253 39.64 -11.47 4.37
N GLN A 254 39.35 -12.04 3.18
CA GLN A 254 39.95 -13.30 2.67
C GLN A 254 39.79 -14.53 3.60
N THR A 255 39.09 -14.39 4.73
CA THR A 255 38.81 -15.48 5.69
C THR A 255 37.35 -15.87 5.60
N THR A 256 37.07 -17.16 5.41
CA THR A 256 35.72 -17.78 5.43
C THR A 256 35.13 -17.87 6.84
N ASN A 257 35.41 -16.89 7.71
CA ASN A 257 34.86 -16.85 9.05
C ASN A 257 33.54 -16.07 9.04
N LEU A 258 32.42 -16.81 9.11
CA LEU A 258 31.06 -16.25 9.13
C LEU A 258 30.80 -15.35 10.36
N ALA A 259 31.65 -15.40 11.39
CA ALA A 259 31.49 -14.60 12.61
C ALA A 259 31.81 -13.11 12.44
N VAL A 260 32.41 -12.68 11.32
CA VAL A 260 32.69 -11.26 11.05
C VAL A 260 31.45 -10.51 10.51
N VAL A 261 30.41 -11.24 10.11
CA VAL A 261 29.25 -10.70 9.39
C VAL A 261 27.97 -10.70 10.23
N ALA A 262 27.96 -11.46 11.33
CA ALA A 262 26.81 -11.65 12.23
C ALA A 262 26.83 -10.72 13.44
#